data_AF-Q952R0-F1
#
_entry.id   AF-Q952R0-F1
#
_cell.length_a   1.000
_cell.length_b   1.000
_cell.length_c   1.000
_cell.angle_alpha   90.00
_cell.angle_beta   90.00
_cell.angle_gamma   90.00
#
_symmetry.space_group_name_H-M   'P 1'
#
loop_
_entity.id
_entity.type
_entity.pdbx_description
1 polymer ?
#
loop_
_entity_poly.entity_id
_entity_poly.type
_entity_poly.pdbx_seq_one_letter_code
_entity_poly.pdbx_strand_id
1 'polypeptide(L)'
;IYKPELTSTFSIFHRISGAFLATIVLFCYLLYLKMGFICFTYENFYQFLFYSSKLILILVEITALALSYHLYNGVRHLLTDFSGFLYCSLIRFAE
;
A
#
# COMPACT_ATOMS: atom_id res chain seq x y z
N ILE A 1 9.20 -26.42 -13.05
CA ILE A 1 9.61 -25.11 -12.46
C ILE A 1 8.94 -24.03 -13.32
N TYR A 2 8.20 -23.08 -12.73
CA TYR A 2 7.45 -22.05 -13.47
C TYR A 2 8.38 -20.89 -13.88
N LYS A 3 8.19 -20.34 -15.07
CA LYS A 3 9.00 -19.21 -15.57
C LYS A 3 8.45 -17.90 -14.98
N PRO A 4 9.29 -17.02 -14.40
CA PRO A 4 8.82 -15.74 -13.89
C PRO A 4 8.43 -14.82 -15.06
N GLU A 5 7.15 -14.49 -15.14
CA GLU A 5 6.60 -13.54 -16.12
C GLU A 5 6.42 -12.15 -15.47
N LEU A 6 6.67 -11.08 -16.23
CA LEU A 6 6.60 -9.71 -15.71
C LEU A 6 5.21 -9.34 -15.18
N THR A 7 4.16 -9.83 -15.84
CA THR A 7 2.76 -9.61 -15.42
C THR A 7 2.47 -10.23 -14.05
N SER A 8 2.94 -11.46 -13.82
CA SER A 8 2.81 -12.12 -12.51
C SER A 8 3.57 -11.38 -11.42
N THR A 9 4.76 -10.87 -11.75
CA THR A 9 5.61 -10.10 -10.86
C THR A 9 4.92 -8.79 -10.43
N PHE A 10 4.32 -8.05 -11.37
CA PHE A 10 3.56 -6.84 -11.05
C PHE A 10 2.32 -7.13 -10.18
N SER A 11 1.62 -8.24 -10.41
CA SER A 11 0.48 -8.63 -9.57
C SER A 11 0.91 -8.89 -8.12
N ILE A 12 2.05 -9.57 -7.92
CA ILE A 12 2.60 -9.84 -6.59
C ILE A 12 3.01 -8.52 -5.89
N PHE A 13 3.74 -7.64 -6.57
CA PHE A 13 4.14 -6.35 -6.00
C PHE A 13 2.94 -5.45 -5.68
N HIS A 14 1.85 -5.52 -6.45
CA HIS A 14 0.63 -4.76 -6.14
C HIS A 14 0.01 -5.21 -4.81
N ARG A 15 -0.01 -6.52 -4.54
CA ARG A 15 -0.47 -7.07 -3.25
C ARG A 15 0.46 -6.69 -2.10
N ILE A 16 1.77 -6.80 -2.29
CA ILE A 16 2.78 -6.46 -1.27
C ILE A 16 2.69 -4.98 -0.90
N SER A 17 2.65 -4.09 -1.90
CA SER A 17 2.51 -2.64 -1.65
C SER A 17 1.22 -2.29 -0.92
N GLY A 18 0.09 -2.92 -1.27
CA GLY A 18 -1.18 -2.73 -0.58
C GLY A 18 -1.14 -3.19 0.89
N ALA A 19 -0.58 -4.38 1.16
CA ALA A 19 -0.43 -4.89 2.52
C ALA A 19 0.51 -4.02 3.37
N PHE A 20 1.60 -3.53 2.77
CA PHE A 20 2.53 -2.62 3.43
C PHE A 20 1.84 -1.29 3.81
N LEU A 21 1.12 -0.66 2.88
CA LEU A 21 0.36 0.56 3.16
C LEU A 21 -0.68 0.37 4.26
N ALA A 22 -1.45 -0.73 4.20
CA ALA A 22 -2.46 -1.03 5.22
C ALA A 22 -1.82 -1.20 6.61
N THR A 23 -0.64 -1.82 6.68
CA THR A 23 0.12 -1.98 7.92
C THR A 23 0.56 -0.63 8.49
N ILE A 24 1.06 0.29 7.64
CA ILE A 24 1.44 1.64 8.09
C ILE A 24 0.21 2.39 8.62
N VAL A 25 -0.92 2.35 7.92
CA VAL A 25 -2.15 3.02 8.38
C VAL A 25 -2.61 2.46 9.72
N LEU A 26 -2.63 1.13 9.87
CA LEU A 26 -3.01 0.47 11.12
C LEU A 26 -2.04 0.82 12.26
N PHE A 27 -0.73 0.82 11.98
CA PHE A 27 0.29 1.16 12.96
C PHE A 27 0.15 2.61 13.44
N CYS A 28 -0.02 3.56 12.52
CA CYS A 28 -0.29 4.96 12.85
C CYS A 28 -1.59 5.11 13.67
N TYR A 29 -2.66 4.41 13.29
CA TYR A 29 -3.92 4.40 14.04
C TYR A 29 -3.71 3.95 15.49
N LEU A 30 -3.01 2.82 15.70
CA LEU A 30 -2.75 2.30 17.03
C LEU A 30 -1.87 3.23 17.87
N LEU A 31 -0.78 3.74 17.27
CA LEU A 31 0.16 4.62 17.98
C LEU A 31 -0.45 5.97 18.35
N TYR A 32 -1.08 6.67 17.39
CA TYR A 32 -1.51 8.04 17.62
C TYR A 32 -2.89 8.13 18.28
N LEU A 33 -3.86 7.34 17.80
CA LEU A 33 -5.25 7.50 18.24
C LEU A 33 -5.57 6.69 19.49
N LYS A 34 -4.96 5.52 19.65
CA LYS A 34 -5.27 4.63 20.78
C LYS A 34 -4.28 4.75 21.93
N MET A 35 -2.99 4.84 21.64
CA MET A 35 -1.92 4.81 22.64
C MET A 35 -1.11 6.10 22.74
N GLY A 36 -1.51 7.18 22.05
CA GLY A 36 -0.70 8.40 21.90
C GLY A 36 -0.23 8.99 23.23
N PHE A 37 -1.14 9.16 24.19
CA PHE A 37 -0.80 9.69 25.51
C PHE A 37 0.27 8.85 26.23
N ILE A 38 0.14 7.52 26.21
CA ILE A 38 1.07 6.61 26.89
C ILE A 38 2.43 6.59 26.18
N CYS A 39 2.40 6.56 24.84
CA CYS A 39 3.59 6.54 24.01
C CYS A 39 4.46 7.79 24.19
N PHE A 40 3.87 8.98 24.28
CA PHE A 40 4.65 10.22 24.41
C PHE A 40 5.01 10.61 25.84
N THR A 41 4.34 10.03 26.85
CA THR A 41 4.68 10.24 28.27
C THR A 41 5.72 9.23 28.79
N TYR A 42 5.83 8.05 28.19
CA TYR A 42 6.81 7.04 28.61
C TYR A 42 8.20 7.33 28.01
N GLU A 43 9.13 7.74 28.88
CA GLU A 43 10.45 8.25 28.51
C GLU A 43 11.25 7.30 27.59
N ASN A 44 11.32 6.01 27.93
CA ASN A 44 12.07 5.03 27.14
C ASN A 44 11.52 4.88 25.72
N PHE A 45 10.19 4.93 25.56
CA PHE A 45 9.55 4.81 24.23
C PHE A 45 9.72 6.08 23.42
N TYR A 46 9.57 7.24 24.04
CA TYR A 46 9.86 8.53 23.41
C TYR A 46 11.32 8.61 22.95
N GLN A 47 12.29 8.23 23.80
CA GLN A 47 13.71 8.20 23.45
C GLN A 47 13.97 7.26 22.27
N PHE A 48 13.37 6.06 22.27
CA PHE A 48 13.49 5.13 21.14
C PHE A 48 13.01 5.73 19.81
N LEU A 49 11.85 6.40 19.80
CA LEU A 49 11.34 7.10 18.60
C LEU A 49 12.29 8.23 18.18
N PHE A 50 12.81 8.99 19.13
CA PHE A 50 13.73 10.10 18.87
C PHE A 50 15.04 9.63 18.24
N TYR A 51 15.66 8.57 18.78
CA TYR A 51 16.89 8.00 18.20
C TYR A 51 16.65 7.35 16.83
N SER A 52 15.45 6.79 16.61
CA SER A 52 15.05 6.18 15.34
C SER A 52 14.62 7.20 14.28
N SER A 53 14.60 8.50 14.59
CA SER A 53 14.12 9.57 13.70
C SER A 53 14.82 9.60 12.33
N LYS A 54 16.09 9.20 12.25
CA LYS A 54 16.83 9.09 10.98
C LYS A 54 16.23 8.06 10.02
N LEU A 55 15.57 7.02 10.54
CA LEU A 55 14.90 6.00 9.73
C LEU A 55 13.56 6.48 9.16
N ILE A 56 12.97 7.54 9.74
CA ILE A 56 11.69 8.08 9.29
C ILE A 56 11.78 8.56 7.85
N LEU A 57 12.88 9.23 7.48
CA LEU A 57 13.04 9.75 6.11
C LEU A 57 13.08 8.62 5.08
N ILE A 58 13.81 7.54 5.36
CA ILE A 58 13.86 6.34 4.52
C ILE A 58 12.47 5.68 4.44
N LEU A 59 11.76 5.59 5.57
CA LEU A 59 10.43 5.02 5.62
C LEU A 59 9.43 5.83 4.79
N VAL A 60 9.52 7.16 4.82
CA VAL A 60 8.67 8.06 4.03
C VAL A 60 8.91 7.85 2.53
N GLU A 61 10.16 7.77 2.10
CA GLU A 61 10.51 7.50 0.68
C GLU A 61 9.96 6.14 0.21
N ILE A 62 10.15 5.07 1.01
CA ILE A 62 9.62 3.73 0.68
C ILE A 62 8.08 3.76 0.65
N THR A 63 7.45 4.49 1.57
CA THR A 63 5.99 4.64 1.61
C THR A 63 5.47 5.41 0.40
N ALA A 64 6.13 6.49 0.01
CA ALA A 64 5.77 7.26 -1.18
C ALA A 64 5.91 6.42 -2.46
N LEU A 65 6.98 5.63 -2.57
CA LEU A 65 7.18 4.70 -3.67
C LEU A 65 6.10 3.62 -3.72
N ALA A 66 5.82 2.98 -2.57
CA ALA A 66 4.79 1.95 -2.46
C ALA A 66 3.40 2.49 -2.78
N LEU A 67 3.07 3.70 -2.30
CA LEU A 67 1.81 4.38 -2.59
C LEU A 67 1.68 4.69 -4.09
N SER A 68 2.71 5.29 -4.69
CA SER A 68 2.72 5.62 -6.11
C SER A 68 2.55 4.37 -6.98
N TYR A 69 3.27 3.30 -6.64
CA TYR A 69 3.17 2.02 -7.33
C TYR A 69 1.79 1.37 -7.16
N HIS A 70 1.26 1.32 -5.94
CA HIS A 70 -0.04 0.70 -5.67
C HIS A 70 -1.17 1.44 -6.36
N LEU A 71 -1.15 2.78 -6.31
CA LEU A 71 -2.14 3.64 -6.94
C LEU A 71 -2.10 3.50 -8.47
N TYR A 72 -0.93 3.57 -9.09
CA TYR A 72 -0.79 3.41 -10.54
C TYR A 72 -1.31 2.03 -11.03
N ASN A 73 -0.89 0.95 -10.37
CA ASN A 73 -1.35 -0.39 -10.74
C ASN A 73 -2.83 -0.61 -10.42
N GLY A 74 -3.35 0.02 -9.36
CA GLY A 74 -4.78 0.01 -9.01
C GLY A 74 -5.62 0.70 -10.07
N VAL A 75 -5.22 1.89 -10.54
CA VAL A 75 -5.89 2.58 -11.65
C VAL A 75 -5.85 1.73 -12.92
N ARG A 76 -4.71 1.12 -13.26
CA ARG A 76 -4.63 0.19 -14.39
C ARG A 76 -5.63 -0.96 -14.26
N HIS A 77 -5.78 -1.54 -13.07
CA HIS A 77 -6.73 -2.62 -12.82
C HIS A 77 -8.17 -2.16 -13.04
N LEU A 78 -8.55 -1.03 -12.45
CA LEU A 78 -9.89 -0.43 -12.62
C LEU A 78 -10.21 -0.13 -14.10
N LEU A 79 -9.24 0.36 -14.87
CA LEU A 79 -9.41 0.61 -16.31
C LEU A 79 -9.61 -0.70 -17.09
N THR A 80 -8.86 -1.75 -16.77
CA THR A 80 -9.04 -3.07 -17.38
C THR A 80 -10.40 -3.66 -17.03
N ASP A 81 -10.84 -3.55 -15.78
CA ASP A 81 -12.14 -4.04 -15.35
C ASP A 81 -13.29 -3.29 -16.02
N PHE A 82 -13.16 -1.96 -16.14
CA PHE A 82 -14.15 -1.12 -16.82
C PHE A 82 -14.25 -1.45 -18.32
N SER A 83 -13.10 -1.60 -19.00
CA SER A 83 -13.09 -1.95 -20.42
C SER A 83 -13.63 -3.37 -20.68
N GLY A 84 -13.32 -4.33 -19.81
CA GLY A 84 -13.92 -5.68 -19.87
C GLY A 84 -15.43 -5.67 -19.65
N PHE A 85 -15.92 -4.86 -18.70
CA PHE A 85 -17.35 -4.68 -18.48
C PHE A 85 -18.07 -4.11 -19.71
N LEU A 86 -17.49 -3.05 -20.32
CA LEU A 86 -18.06 -2.43 -21.51
C LEU A 86 -18.12 -3.42 -22.69
N TYR A 87 -17.05 -4.19 -22.92
CA TYR A 87 -17.01 -5.20 -23.97
C TYR A 87 -18.10 -6.27 -23.81
N CYS A 88 -18.25 -6.83 -22.60
CA CYS A 88 -19.33 -7.78 -22.30
C CYS A 88 -20.72 -7.18 -22.50
N SER A 89 -20.91 -5.92 -22.09
CA SER A 89 -22.20 -5.25 -22.25
C SER A 89 -22.59 -5.07 -23.72
N LEU A 90 -21.63 -4.70 -24.58
CA LEU A 90 -21.86 -4.50 -26.01
C LEU A 90 -22.22 -5.80 -26.74
N ILE A 91 -21.54 -6.91 -26.42
CA ILE A 91 -21.89 -8.23 -26.99
C ILE A 91 -23.34 -8.59 -26.65
N ARG A 92 -23.76 -8.32 -25.42
CA ARG A 92 -25.11 -8.63 -24.94
C ARG A 92 -26.23 -7.80 -25.59
N PHE A 93 -25.89 -6.66 -26.21
CA PHE A 93 -26.81 -5.85 -27.01
C PHE A 93 -26.81 -6.22 -28.50
N ALA A 94 -25.80 -6.97 -28.95
CA ALA A 94 -25.67 -7.40 -30.35
C ALA A 94 -26.34 -8.75 -30.66
N GLU A 95 -26.66 -9.53 -29.62
CA GLU A 95 -27.51 -10.75 -29.66
C GLU A 95 -28.98 -10.41 -29.40
#